data_AF-A0A9R0V2Y3-F1
#
_entry.id   AF-A0A9R0V2Y3-F1
#
_cell.length_a   1.000
_cell.length_b   1.000
_cell.length_c   1.000
_cell.angle_alpha   90.00
_cell.angle_beta   90.00
_cell.angle_gamma   90.00
#
_symmetry.space_group_name_H-M   'P 1'
#
loop_
_entity.id
_entity.type
_entity.pdbx_description
1 polymer ?
#
loop_
_entity_poly.entity_id
_entity_poly.type
_entity_poly.pdbx_seq_one_letter_code
_entity_poly.pdbx_strand_id
1 'polypeptide(L)'
;MAFYQGKLYAIANDENLLVVNISQDHSTGDPQVSWIGQIIKGEPWYPVVLEDNTMPCKKLYLVESHGALLMVRRAIWCRVPGPGVPGEVIAGVSGFEVFKADFEHSRWVKVSTMGDDQVLFLGRRCSRAMSVSQYGLSGDYIFFLDDDEENCTDYCYDKENTSFSAYDMRSSSVLPACPSIFWKCCNEMRLAAWLFPEDR
;
A
#
# COMPACT_ATOMS: atom_id res chain seq x y z
N MET A 1 -1.65 -5.37 6.50
CA MET A 1 -1.31 -5.84 7.86
C MET A 1 0.19 -6.04 7.93
N ALA A 2 0.80 -5.92 9.10
CA ALA A 2 2.23 -6.17 9.31
C ALA A 2 2.48 -6.67 10.74
N PHE A 3 3.51 -7.50 10.91
CA PHE A 3 4.02 -7.86 12.23
C PHE A 3 5.04 -6.82 12.68
N TYR A 4 4.94 -6.40 13.94
CA TYR A 4 5.87 -5.45 14.54
C TYR A 4 6.01 -5.75 16.02
N GLN A 5 7.25 -5.91 16.49
CA GLN A 5 7.56 -6.21 17.91
C GLN A 5 6.73 -7.36 18.51
N GLY A 6 6.52 -8.43 17.72
CA GLY A 6 5.77 -9.61 18.16
C GLY A 6 4.25 -9.45 18.21
N LYS A 7 3.70 -8.33 17.73
CA LYS A 7 2.25 -8.11 17.62
C LYS A 7 1.82 -7.94 16.16
N LEU A 8 0.57 -8.28 15.88
CA LEU A 8 -0.04 -8.08 14.56
C LEU A 8 -0.71 -6.72 14.52
N TYR A 9 -0.40 -5.93 13.49
CA TYR A 9 -1.03 -4.64 13.24
C TYR A 9 -1.78 -4.63 11.91
N ALA A 10 -2.89 -3.89 11.88
CA ALA A 10 -3.70 -3.66 10.71
C ALA A 10 -3.92 -2.15 10.50
N ILE A 11 -4.08 -1.74 9.25
CA ILE A 11 -4.43 -0.37 8.88
C ILE A 11 -5.84 -0.39 8.30
N ALA A 12 -6.73 0.45 8.82
CA ALA A 12 -8.08 0.62 8.29
C ALA A 12 -8.11 1.69 7.19
N ASN A 13 -9.19 1.74 6.40
CA ASN A 13 -9.35 2.68 5.28
C ASN A 13 -9.32 4.16 5.71
N ASP A 14 -9.70 4.44 6.96
CA ASP A 14 -9.64 5.75 7.61
C ASP A 14 -8.30 6.01 8.32
N GLU A 15 -7.27 5.22 7.98
CA GLU A 15 -5.89 5.34 8.48
C GLU A 15 -5.72 5.04 9.98
N ASN A 16 -6.73 4.44 10.60
CA ASN A 16 -6.60 3.97 11.97
C ASN A 16 -5.60 2.81 12.05
N LEU A 17 -4.58 2.94 12.90
CA LEU A 17 -3.70 1.83 13.24
C LEU A 17 -4.38 0.98 14.30
N LEU A 18 -4.61 -0.28 13.96
CA LEU A 18 -5.20 -1.27 14.85
C LEU A 18 -4.14 -2.28 15.27
N VAL A 19 -4.13 -2.66 16.54
CA VAL A 19 -3.41 -3.84 17.03
C VAL A 19 -4.40 -4.98 17.20
N VAL A 20 -3.99 -6.16 16.76
CA VAL A 20 -4.79 -7.39 16.81
C VAL A 20 -4.09 -8.36 17.76
N ASN A 21 -4.72 -8.66 18.89
CA ASN A 21 -4.27 -9.71 19.79
C ASN A 21 -4.88 -11.03 19.37
N ILE A 22 -4.02 -12.03 19.20
CA ILE A 22 -4.41 -13.40 18.89
C ILE A 22 -4.17 -14.24 20.15
N SER A 23 -5.21 -14.89 20.64
CA SER A 23 -5.13 -15.89 21.72
C SER A 23 -5.34 -17.29 21.15
N GLN A 24 -5.24 -18.29 22.00
CA GLN A 24 -5.55 -19.66 21.67
C GLN A 24 -6.90 -20.04 22.28
N ASP A 25 -7.79 -20.63 21.50
CA ASP A 25 -9.02 -21.21 22.02
C ASP A 25 -8.68 -22.39 22.95
N HIS A 26 -9.23 -22.40 24.16
CA HIS A 26 -8.90 -23.40 25.17
C HIS A 26 -9.48 -24.79 24.89
N SER A 27 -10.45 -24.89 23.98
CA SER A 27 -11.13 -26.14 23.64
C SER A 27 -10.57 -26.79 22.37
N THR A 28 -10.27 -26.00 21.33
CA THR A 28 -9.77 -26.51 20.05
C THR A 28 -8.26 -26.33 19.90
N GLY A 29 -7.66 -25.38 20.61
CA GLY A 29 -6.26 -25.00 20.43
C GLY A 29 -6.03 -24.08 19.22
N ASP A 30 -7.09 -23.64 18.53
CA ASP A 30 -6.97 -22.80 17.34
C ASP A 30 -6.66 -21.33 17.69
N PRO A 31 -5.94 -20.60 16.82
CA PRO A 31 -5.73 -19.16 17.01
C PRO A 31 -7.06 -18.40 16.81
N GLN A 32 -7.42 -17.56 17.79
CA GLN A 32 -8.60 -16.70 17.75
C GLN A 32 -8.20 -15.25 18.02
N VAL A 33 -8.85 -14.31 17.33
CA VAL A 33 -8.73 -12.89 17.68
C VAL A 33 -9.42 -12.64 19.02
N SER A 34 -8.66 -12.28 20.05
CA SER A 34 -9.18 -11.99 21.39
C SER A 34 -9.60 -10.53 21.53
N TRP A 35 -8.85 -9.63 20.90
CA TRP A 35 -9.08 -8.20 21.04
C TRP A 35 -8.50 -7.43 19.86
N ILE A 36 -9.20 -6.38 19.45
CA ILE A 36 -8.73 -5.39 18.47
C ILE A 36 -8.75 -4.03 19.16
N GLY A 37 -7.60 -3.36 19.19
CA GLY A 37 -7.44 -2.03 19.76
C GLY A 37 -7.02 -1.01 18.74
N GLN A 38 -7.49 0.22 18.86
CA GLN A 38 -6.98 1.35 18.09
C GLN A 38 -5.81 2.00 18.83
N ILE A 39 -4.68 2.14 18.14
CA ILE A 39 -3.44 2.72 18.67
C ILE A 39 -3.22 4.14 18.14
N ILE A 40 -3.49 4.34 16.85
CA ILE A 40 -3.42 5.65 16.20
C ILE A 40 -4.76 5.92 15.54
N LYS A 41 -5.32 7.10 15.81
CA LYS A 41 -6.48 7.60 15.08
C LYS A 41 -6.00 8.25 13.79
N GLY A 42 -6.48 7.76 12.67
CA GLY A 42 -6.19 8.30 11.35
C GLY A 42 -7.04 9.51 11.01
N GLU A 43 -6.78 10.07 9.83
CA GLU A 43 -7.55 11.16 9.27
C GLU A 43 -8.64 10.60 8.32
N PRO A 44 -9.92 10.90 8.58
CA PRO A 44 -10.99 10.56 7.65
C PRO A 44 -10.70 11.17 6.28
N TRP A 45 -10.89 10.38 5.23
CA TRP A 45 -10.66 10.83 3.87
C TRP A 45 -11.88 10.49 3.03
N TYR A 46 -12.34 11.47 2.27
CA TYR A 46 -13.49 11.35 1.39
C TYR A 46 -13.04 11.75 -0.03
N PRO A 47 -13.15 10.85 -1.01
CA PRO A 47 -12.85 11.21 -2.40
C PRO A 47 -13.84 12.27 -2.88
N VAL A 48 -13.31 13.30 -3.54
CA VAL A 48 -14.11 14.36 -4.17
C VAL A 48 -13.66 14.46 -5.62
N VAL A 49 -14.63 14.58 -6.53
CA VAL A 49 -14.36 14.85 -7.95
C VAL A 49 -13.93 16.30 -8.08
N LEU A 50 -12.74 16.52 -8.63
CA LEU A 50 -12.17 17.82 -8.92
C LEU A 50 -12.75 18.41 -10.22
N GLU A 51 -12.53 19.71 -10.43
CA GLU A 51 -13.06 20.45 -11.59
C GLU A 51 -12.56 19.92 -12.94
N ASP A 52 -11.41 19.23 -12.96
CA ASP A 52 -10.82 18.58 -14.13
C ASP A 52 -11.35 17.15 -14.36
N ASN A 53 -12.44 16.78 -13.68
CA ASN A 53 -13.03 15.44 -13.65
C ASN A 53 -12.06 14.37 -13.16
N THR A 54 -11.09 14.71 -12.31
CA THR A 54 -10.27 13.72 -11.62
C THR A 54 -10.78 13.45 -10.21
N MET A 55 -10.61 12.22 -9.74
CA MET A 55 -10.95 11.81 -8.38
C MET A 55 -9.77 11.01 -7.82
N PRO A 56 -9.17 11.42 -6.70
CA PRO A 56 -8.16 10.60 -6.05
C PRO A 56 -8.82 9.36 -5.46
N CYS A 57 -8.28 8.18 -5.73
CA CYS A 57 -8.52 6.94 -5.00
C CYS A 57 -7.36 6.67 -4.05
N LYS A 58 -7.63 6.18 -2.83
CA LYS A 58 -6.61 5.96 -1.81
C LYS A 58 -6.42 4.48 -1.52
N LYS A 59 -5.17 4.02 -1.57
CA LYS A 59 -4.76 2.71 -1.05
C LYS A 59 -3.80 2.91 0.11
N LEU A 60 -3.91 2.03 1.11
CA LEU A 60 -3.09 2.06 2.32
C LEU A 60 -2.35 0.74 2.46
N TYR A 61 -1.05 0.85 2.71
CA TYR A 61 -0.16 -0.27 2.95
C TYR A 61 0.48 -0.10 4.31
N LEU A 62 0.67 -1.21 5.02
CA LEU A 62 1.36 -1.22 6.30
C LEU A 62 2.60 -2.07 6.15
N VAL A 63 3.77 -1.52 6.50
CA VAL A 63 5.07 -2.16 6.29
C VAL A 63 5.93 -1.96 7.53
N GLU A 64 6.57 -3.03 7.99
CA GLU A 64 7.64 -2.93 8.98
C GLU A 64 8.97 -2.70 8.25
N SER A 65 9.76 -1.75 8.73
CA SER A 65 11.08 -1.43 8.20
C SER A 65 12.00 -0.98 9.34
N HIS A 66 13.07 -1.73 9.60
CA HIS A 66 14.14 -1.38 10.53
C HIS A 66 13.65 -0.95 11.94
N GLY A 67 12.69 -1.69 12.50
CA GLY A 67 12.14 -1.39 13.82
C GLY A 67 11.21 -0.19 13.83
N ALA A 68 10.71 0.24 12.66
CA ALA A 68 9.63 1.22 12.53
C ALA A 68 8.45 0.61 11.78
N LEU A 69 7.24 1.00 12.19
CA LEU A 69 6.03 0.67 11.47
C LEU A 69 5.65 1.85 10.58
N LEU A 70 5.52 1.60 9.27
CA LEU A 70 5.25 2.60 8.25
C LEU A 70 3.87 2.37 7.63
N MET A 71 3.11 3.44 7.48
CA MET A 71 1.95 3.50 6.58
C MET A 71 2.39 4.13 5.27
N VAL A 72 2.14 3.46 4.15
CA VAL A 72 2.32 4.04 2.82
C VAL A 72 0.94 4.32 2.22
N ARG A 73 0.70 5.58 1.90
CA ARG A 73 -0.51 6.06 1.23
C ARG A 73 -0.21 6.18 -0.26
N ARG A 74 -0.93 5.43 -1.09
CA ARG A 74 -0.93 5.58 -2.55
C ARG A 74 -2.20 6.32 -2.96
N ALA A 75 -2.03 7.49 -3.56
CA ALA A 75 -3.10 8.23 -4.22
C ALA A 75 -3.08 7.91 -5.71
N ILE A 76 -4.21 7.46 -6.26
CA ILE A 76 -4.36 7.15 -7.69
C ILE A 76 -5.30 8.20 -8.27
N TRP A 77 -4.81 9.03 -9.17
CA TRP A 77 -5.58 10.10 -9.77
C TRP A 77 -6.45 9.57 -10.90
N CYS A 78 -7.65 9.11 -10.57
CA CYS A 78 -8.56 8.50 -11.52
C CYS A 78 -9.30 9.56 -12.33
N ARG A 79 -9.53 9.29 -13.62
CA ARG A 79 -10.36 10.11 -14.50
C ARG A 79 -11.80 9.62 -14.43
N VAL A 80 -12.70 10.52 -14.10
CA VAL A 80 -14.14 10.27 -14.03
C VAL A 80 -14.79 10.72 -15.34
N PRO A 81 -15.75 9.95 -15.89
CA PRO A 81 -16.56 10.41 -17.02
C PRO A 81 -17.25 11.73 -16.71
N GLY A 82 -17.43 12.58 -17.73
CA GLY A 82 -18.14 13.84 -17.57
C GLY A 82 -19.59 13.65 -17.11
N PRO A 83 -20.21 14.67 -16.48
CA PRO A 83 -21.60 14.59 -16.05
C PRO A 83 -22.54 14.15 -17.18
N GLY A 84 -23.32 13.09 -16.94
CA GLY A 84 -24.27 12.55 -17.93
C GLY A 84 -23.63 11.70 -19.04
N VAL A 85 -22.31 11.47 -19.01
CA VAL A 85 -21.62 10.56 -19.93
C VAL A 85 -21.50 9.18 -19.27
N PRO A 86 -22.07 8.12 -19.86
CA PRO A 86 -21.80 6.76 -19.42
C PRO A 86 -20.32 6.43 -19.62
N GLY A 87 -19.67 5.86 -18.61
CA GLY A 87 -18.30 5.42 -18.71
C GLY A 87 -17.79 4.85 -17.40
N GLU A 88 -16.62 4.23 -17.47
CA GLU A 88 -15.91 3.72 -16.29
C GLU A 88 -14.95 4.78 -15.76
N VAL A 89 -14.70 4.76 -14.46
CA VAL A 89 -13.64 5.56 -13.84
C VAL A 89 -12.31 4.90 -14.18
N ILE A 90 -11.36 5.65 -14.75
CA ILE A 90 -10.10 5.09 -15.26
C ILE A 90 -8.93 5.50 -14.38
N ALA A 91 -8.13 4.54 -13.91
CA ALA A 91 -6.91 4.78 -13.14
C ALA A 91 -5.91 5.65 -13.92
N GLY A 92 -5.41 6.71 -13.26
CA GLY A 92 -4.33 7.54 -13.78
C GLY A 92 -3.02 7.35 -13.02
N VAL A 93 -2.30 8.46 -12.83
CA VAL A 93 -0.98 8.46 -12.21
C VAL A 93 -1.09 8.17 -10.71
N SER A 94 -0.16 7.38 -10.19
CA SER A 94 -0.03 7.14 -8.74
C SER A 94 0.95 8.13 -8.10
N GLY A 95 0.58 8.68 -6.96
CA GLY A 95 1.46 9.40 -6.03
C GLY A 95 1.56 8.68 -4.70
N PHE A 96 2.64 8.90 -3.96
CA PHE A 96 2.90 8.19 -2.70
C PHE A 96 3.30 9.14 -1.58
N GLU A 97 2.83 8.83 -0.38
CA GLU A 97 3.26 9.46 0.86
C GLU A 97 3.56 8.37 1.89
N VAL A 98 4.63 8.55 2.67
CA VAL A 98 5.02 7.59 3.71
C VAL A 98 4.92 8.26 5.07
N PHE A 99 4.37 7.54 6.03
CA PHE A 99 4.19 7.98 7.40
C PHE A 99 4.74 6.95 8.37
N LYS A 100 5.51 7.40 9.36
CA LYS A 100 5.99 6.59 10.46
C LYS A 100 5.01 6.65 11.63
N ALA A 101 4.77 5.50 12.27
CA ALA A 101 4.02 5.42 13.51
C ALA A 101 4.81 6.05 14.67
N ASP A 102 4.25 7.08 15.28
CA ASP A 102 4.71 7.67 16.54
C ASP A 102 3.81 7.15 17.66
N PHE A 103 4.24 6.04 18.28
CA PHE A 103 3.48 5.37 19.34
C PHE A 103 3.41 6.17 20.65
N GLU A 104 4.38 7.06 20.89
CA GLU A 104 4.40 7.90 22.09
C GLU A 104 3.31 8.96 22.04
N HIS A 105 3.09 9.54 20.87
CA HIS A 105 2.08 10.59 20.65
C HIS A 105 0.82 10.08 19.94
N SER A 106 0.71 8.77 19.72
CA SER A 106 -0.41 8.11 19.04
C SER A 106 -0.81 8.76 17.70
N ARG A 107 0.17 9.04 16.84
CA ARG A 107 -0.04 9.74 15.55
C ARG A 107 0.82 9.22 14.41
N TRP A 108 0.42 9.53 13.19
CA TRP A 108 1.23 9.36 11.99
C TRP A 108 2.13 10.58 11.74
N VAL A 109 3.40 10.34 11.44
CA VAL A 109 4.38 11.40 11.13
C VAL A 109 4.90 11.20 9.72
N LYS A 110 4.63 12.15 8.82
CA LYS A 110 5.10 12.08 7.43
C LYS A 110 6.62 12.07 7.37
N VAL A 111 7.18 11.21 6.53
CA VAL A 111 8.63 11.11 6.27
C VAL A 111 8.92 11.28 4.79
N SER A 112 10.06 11.89 4.46
CA SER A 112 10.54 12.09 3.10
C SER A 112 11.56 11.05 2.64
N THR A 113 12.09 10.27 3.56
CA THR A 113 13.06 9.19 3.32
C THR A 113 12.76 8.02 4.26
N MET A 114 13.08 6.81 3.81
CA MET A 114 12.96 5.57 4.57
C MET A 114 14.31 5.13 5.17
N GLY A 115 15.36 5.91 4.90
CA GLY A 115 16.75 5.50 5.07
C GLY A 115 17.38 5.20 3.70
N ASP A 116 18.60 5.70 3.48
CA ASP A 116 19.30 5.65 2.19
C ASP A 116 19.57 4.23 1.65
N ASP A 117 19.29 3.20 2.45
CA ASP A 117 19.48 1.81 2.10
C ASP A 117 18.17 0.99 2.08
N GLN A 118 17.00 1.60 2.30
CA GLN A 118 15.72 0.88 2.36
C GLN A 118 14.90 1.04 1.08
N VAL A 119 14.32 -0.06 0.61
CA VAL A 119 13.27 -0.04 -0.42
C VAL A 119 12.03 -0.75 0.09
N LEU A 120 10.86 -0.32 -0.37
CA LEU A 120 9.59 -0.98 -0.05
C LEU A 120 9.04 -1.68 -1.28
N PHE A 121 8.47 -2.86 -1.06
CA PHE A 121 7.66 -3.58 -2.01
C PHE A 121 6.22 -3.56 -1.50
N LEU A 122 5.32 -2.94 -2.25
CA LEU A 122 3.93 -2.79 -1.91
C LEU A 122 3.08 -3.77 -2.68
N GLY A 123 2.26 -4.50 -1.94
CA GLY A 123 1.21 -5.35 -2.48
C GLY A 123 0.10 -5.52 -1.46
N ARG A 124 -1.14 -5.64 -1.96
CA ARG A 124 -2.35 -5.77 -1.14
C ARG A 124 -2.26 -6.87 -0.08
N ARG A 125 -1.69 -8.02 -0.44
CA ARG A 125 -1.58 -9.20 0.45
C ARG A 125 -0.29 -9.25 1.25
N CYS A 126 0.79 -8.72 0.69
CA CYS A 126 2.09 -8.71 1.33
C CYS A 126 2.83 -7.45 0.90
N SER A 127 3.19 -6.63 1.88
CA SER A 127 4.11 -5.51 1.70
C SER A 127 5.31 -5.73 2.61
N ARG A 128 6.51 -5.44 2.12
CA ARG A 128 7.76 -5.73 2.84
C ARG A 128 8.82 -4.69 2.53
N ALA A 129 9.63 -4.36 3.53
CA ALA A 129 10.84 -3.58 3.36
C ALA A 129 12.06 -4.49 3.15
N MET A 130 13.03 -4.06 2.36
CA MET A 130 14.32 -4.74 2.23
C MET A 130 15.46 -3.72 2.26
N SER A 131 16.54 -4.08 2.94
CA SER A 131 17.81 -3.35 2.83
C SER A 131 18.49 -3.70 1.51
N VAL A 132 18.93 -2.67 0.80
CA VAL A 132 19.69 -2.78 -0.45
C VAL A 132 21.16 -2.36 -0.28
N SER A 133 21.59 -2.10 0.96
CA SER A 133 22.98 -1.75 1.32
C SER A 133 24.00 -2.72 0.71
N GLN A 134 23.72 -4.03 0.78
CA GLN A 134 24.59 -5.09 0.25
C GLN A 134 24.72 -5.10 -1.29
N TYR A 135 23.80 -4.45 -2.00
CA TYR A 135 23.78 -4.39 -3.46
C TYR A 135 24.36 -3.08 -4.01
N GLY A 136 24.78 -2.15 -3.14
CA GLY A 136 25.26 -0.83 -3.55
C GLY A 136 24.19 0.01 -4.26
N LEU A 137 22.91 -0.32 -4.06
CA LEU A 137 21.80 0.43 -4.61
C LEU A 137 21.38 1.54 -3.63
N SER A 138 20.84 2.62 -4.18
CA SER A 138 20.17 3.65 -3.38
C SER A 138 18.81 3.12 -2.91
N GLY A 139 18.49 3.36 -1.64
CA GLY A 139 17.16 3.23 -1.09
C GLY A 139 16.21 4.33 -1.57
N ASP A 140 15.16 4.58 -0.79
CA ASP A 140 14.09 5.55 -1.07
C ASP A 140 13.23 5.23 -2.31
N TYR A 141 13.20 3.94 -2.69
CA TYR A 141 12.32 3.45 -3.75
C TYR A 141 11.15 2.65 -3.19
N ILE A 142 9.97 2.89 -3.77
CA ILE A 142 8.76 2.13 -3.51
C ILE A 142 8.38 1.39 -4.78
N PHE A 143 8.55 0.07 -4.80
CA PHE A 143 8.06 -0.81 -5.84
C PHE A 143 6.60 -1.16 -5.57
N PHE A 144 5.74 -1.03 -6.58
CA PHE A 144 4.32 -1.29 -6.44
C PHE A 144 3.76 -2.02 -7.65
N LEU A 145 2.66 -2.75 -7.40
CA LEU A 145 1.88 -3.49 -8.38
C LEU A 145 0.51 -2.81 -8.54
N ASP A 146 -0.15 -3.04 -9.68
CA ASP A 146 -1.59 -2.84 -9.74
C ASP A 146 -2.26 -4.05 -9.09
N ASP A 147 -2.63 -3.88 -7.83
CA ASP A 147 -3.06 -4.93 -6.91
C ASP A 147 -4.54 -4.82 -6.57
N ASP A 148 -5.37 -4.55 -7.57
CA ASP A 148 -6.82 -4.50 -7.40
C ASP A 148 -7.45 -5.88 -7.29
N GLU A 149 -8.51 -5.99 -6.50
CA GLU A 149 -9.29 -7.22 -6.37
C GLU A 149 -10.43 -7.24 -7.39
N GLU A 150 -10.90 -8.45 -7.71
CA GLU A 150 -11.95 -8.75 -8.69
C GLU A 150 -13.25 -7.94 -8.48
N ASN A 151 -13.49 -7.45 -7.26
CA ASN A 151 -14.69 -6.67 -6.89
C ASN A 151 -14.39 -5.19 -6.55
N CYS A 152 -13.22 -4.66 -6.91
CA CYS A 152 -12.95 -3.24 -6.71
C CYS A 152 -13.81 -2.41 -7.66
N THR A 153 -14.81 -1.71 -7.12
CA THR A 153 -15.78 -0.92 -7.90
C THR A 153 -15.34 0.51 -8.19
N ASP A 154 -14.16 0.91 -7.73
CA ASP A 154 -13.78 2.31 -7.69
C ASP A 154 -13.22 2.82 -9.02
N TYR A 155 -12.51 1.97 -9.77
CA TYR A 155 -11.93 2.29 -11.08
C TYR A 155 -11.43 1.04 -11.83
N CYS A 156 -11.21 1.20 -13.14
CA CYS A 156 -10.61 0.23 -14.04
C CYS A 156 -9.25 0.75 -14.57
N TYR A 157 -8.37 -0.13 -15.03
CA TYR A 157 -7.17 0.28 -15.76
C TYR A 157 -7.45 0.30 -17.26
N ASP A 158 -6.98 1.33 -17.96
CA ASP A 158 -7.13 1.52 -19.42
C ASP A 158 -6.45 0.43 -20.26
N LYS A 159 -5.60 -0.40 -19.65
CA LYS A 159 -4.77 -1.38 -20.34
C LYS A 159 -5.18 -2.81 -20.00
N GLU A 160 -5.24 -3.63 -21.05
CA GLU A 160 -5.36 -5.09 -20.92
C GLU A 160 -4.16 -5.72 -20.20
N ASN A 161 -3.01 -5.03 -20.19
CA ASN A 161 -1.81 -5.48 -19.50
C ASN A 161 -1.42 -4.51 -18.38
N THR A 162 -1.09 -5.05 -17.22
CA THR A 162 -0.48 -4.34 -16.10
C THR A 162 0.99 -4.76 -15.93
N SER A 163 1.73 -3.99 -15.15
CA SER A 163 3.16 -4.13 -14.89
C SER A 163 3.47 -3.64 -13.48
N PHE A 164 4.70 -3.81 -13.01
CA PHE A 164 5.15 -3.14 -11.80
C PHE A 164 5.83 -1.81 -12.15
N SER A 165 5.80 -0.88 -11.22
CA SER A 165 6.52 0.40 -11.32
C SER A 165 7.20 0.71 -10.00
N ALA A 166 8.14 1.65 -10.06
CA ALA A 166 8.85 2.13 -8.90
C ALA A 166 8.57 3.62 -8.73
N TYR A 167 8.43 4.08 -7.49
CA TYR A 167 8.34 5.47 -7.13
C TYR A 167 9.62 5.89 -6.42
N ASP A 168 10.26 6.93 -6.95
CA ASP A 168 11.42 7.56 -6.32
C ASP A 168 10.93 8.62 -5.33
N MET A 169 11.16 8.40 -4.04
CA MET A 169 10.72 9.34 -3.01
C MET A 169 11.50 10.66 -3.05
N ARG A 170 12.75 10.66 -3.53
CA ARG A 170 13.61 11.86 -3.54
C ARG A 170 13.19 12.83 -4.62
N SER A 171 12.87 12.33 -5.82
CA SER A 171 12.32 13.16 -6.91
C SER A 171 10.80 13.25 -6.89
N SER A 172 10.14 12.51 -6.00
CA SER A 172 8.67 12.43 -5.90
C SER A 172 8.00 12.03 -7.22
N SER A 173 8.61 11.12 -7.97
CA SER A 173 8.17 10.74 -9.32
C SER A 173 8.08 9.24 -9.51
N VAL A 174 7.06 8.78 -10.25
CA VAL A 174 6.96 7.40 -10.71
C VAL A 174 7.91 7.19 -11.89
N LEU A 175 8.77 6.18 -11.78
CA LEU A 175 9.62 5.71 -12.86
C LEU A 175 8.78 4.99 -13.93
N PRO A 176 9.16 5.07 -15.21
CA PRO A 176 8.48 4.34 -16.27
C PRO A 176 8.39 2.84 -15.93
N ALA A 177 7.21 2.26 -16.12
CA ALA A 177 6.99 0.84 -15.96
C ALA A 177 7.97 0.02 -16.81
N CYS A 178 8.41 -1.12 -16.28
CA CYS A 178 9.34 -1.99 -17.00
C CYS A 178 8.66 -2.57 -18.26
N PRO A 179 9.10 -2.21 -19.48
CA PRO A 179 8.38 -2.60 -20.71
C PRO A 179 8.44 -4.10 -21.00
N SER A 180 9.41 -4.81 -20.41
CA SER A 180 9.61 -6.25 -20.60
C SER A 180 8.86 -7.13 -19.61
N ILE A 181 8.28 -6.56 -18.55
CA ILE A 181 7.61 -7.33 -17.49
C ILE A 181 6.17 -6.82 -17.37
N PHE A 182 5.25 -7.54 -17.99
CA PHE A 182 3.83 -7.25 -17.96
C PHE A 182 3.02 -8.55 -17.88
N TRP A 183 1.82 -8.46 -17.34
CA TRP A 183 0.86 -9.56 -17.27
C TRP A 183 -0.54 -9.06 -17.61
N LYS A 184 -1.40 -9.98 -18.07
CA LYS A 184 -2.75 -9.63 -18.46
C LYS A 184 -3.61 -9.33 -17.23
N CYS A 185 -4.31 -8.20 -17.30
CA CYS A 185 -5.44 -7.84 -16.47
C CYS A 185 -6.69 -8.53 -17.06
N CYS A 186 -6.86 -9.83 -16.84
CA CYS A 186 -8.06 -10.56 -17.29
C CYS A 186 -9.02 -10.79 -16.11
N ASN A 187 -10.31 -11.02 -16.41
CA ASN A 187 -11.39 -11.37 -15.47
C ASN A 187 -11.09 -12.54 -14.51
N GLU A 188 -10.04 -13.33 -14.74
CA GLU A 188 -9.55 -14.37 -13.82
C GLU A 188 -8.40 -13.87 -12.92
N MET A 189 -8.39 -12.59 -12.53
CA MET A 189 -7.29 -11.86 -11.85
C MET A 189 -6.38 -12.76 -11.01
N ARG A 190 -5.28 -13.24 -11.62
CA ARG A 190 -4.17 -13.79 -10.84
C ARG A 190 -3.48 -12.60 -10.21
N LEU A 191 -3.84 -12.31 -8.96
CA LEU A 191 -3.26 -11.22 -8.17
C LEU A 191 -1.73 -11.36 -8.20
N ALA A 192 -1.06 -10.36 -8.80
CA ALA A 192 0.39 -10.31 -8.73
C ALA A 192 0.79 -10.10 -7.27
N ALA A 193 1.78 -10.86 -6.81
CA ALA A 193 2.29 -10.79 -5.46
C ALA A 193 3.81 -10.82 -5.47
N TRP A 194 4.40 -10.07 -4.54
CA TRP A 194 5.83 -10.14 -4.30
C TRP A 194 6.16 -11.44 -3.56
N LEU A 195 7.15 -12.17 -4.07
CA LEU A 195 7.74 -13.31 -3.41
C LEU A 195 9.09 -12.89 -2.85
N PHE A 196 9.30 -13.17 -1.58
CA PHE A 196 10.51 -12.80 -0.87
C PHE A 196 11.20 -14.06 -0.35
N PRO A 197 12.54 -14.08 -0.30
CA PRO A 197 13.26 -15.14 0.39
C PRO A 197 12.96 -15.12 1.90
N GLU A 198 13.21 -16.24 2.56
CA GLU A 198 13.20 -16.32 4.03
C GLU A 198 14.28 -15.40 4.62
N ASP A 199 13.93 -14.72 5.72
CA ASP A 199 14.89 -13.98 6.53
C ASP A 199 15.86 -15.01 7.16
N ARG A 200 17.17 -14.85 6.89
CA ARG A 200 18.23 -15.67 7.49
C ARG A 200 18.67 -15.11 8.84
#